data_AF-A0A354V4C9-F1
#
_entry.id   AF-A0A354V4C9-F1
#
_cell.length_a   1.000
_cell.length_b   1.000
_cell.length_c   1.000
_cell.angle_alpha   90.00
_cell.angle_beta   90.00
_cell.angle_gamma   90.00
#
_symmetry.space_group_name_H-M   'P 1'
#
loop_
_entity.id
_entity.type
_entity.pdbx_description
1 polymer ?
#
loop_
_entity_poly.entity_id
_entity_poly.type
_entity_poly.pdbx_seq_one_letter_code
_entity_poly.pdbx_strand_id
1 'polypeptide(L)' 'MGDAAIAAGISQRRTFVWLARHRAGGELALQDRSSAPARCKQRTKPETLAAIEHLRRQRRTRPPNAHTL' A
#
# COMPACT_ATOMS: atom_id res chain seq x y z
N MET A 1 -13.84 19.08 -6.91
CA MET A 1 -13.20 18.15 -5.92
C MET A 1 -14.04 16.91 -5.67
N GLY A 2 -15.38 17.00 -5.57
CA GLY A 2 -16.24 15.82 -5.44
C GLY A 2 -16.03 14.79 -6.56
N ASP A 3 -16.04 15.23 -7.82
CA ASP A 3 -15.87 14.33 -8.98
C ASP A 3 -14.48 13.67 -8.99
N ALA A 4 -13.44 14.44 -8.68
CA ALA A 4 -12.07 13.92 -8.57
C ALA A 4 -11.93 12.91 -7.42
N ALA A 5 -12.62 13.13 -6.29
CA ALA A 5 -12.63 12.21 -5.15
C ALA A 5 -13.31 10.87 -5.52
N ILE A 6 -14.44 10.94 -6.21
CA ILE A 6 -15.18 9.77 -6.71
C ILE A 6 -14.34 8.99 -7.73
N ALA A 7 -13.75 9.67 -8.71
CA ALA A 7 -12.89 9.06 -9.72
C ALA A 7 -11.68 8.34 -9.11
N ALA A 8 -11.13 8.89 -8.01
CA ALA A 8 -10.03 8.29 -7.28
C ALA A 8 -10.45 7.26 -6.20
N GLY A 9 -11.76 7.02 -6.00
CA GLY A 9 -12.26 6.09 -4.99
C GLY A 9 -11.93 6.50 -3.54
N ILE A 10 -11.79 7.80 -3.26
CA ILE A 10 -11.47 8.33 -1.94
C ILE A 10 -12.54 9.30 -1.45
N SER A 11 -12.64 9.47 -0.12
CA SER A 11 -13.54 10.48 0.43
C SER A 11 -13.06 11.90 0.12
N GLN A 12 -14.00 12.86 0.09
CA GLN A 12 -13.68 14.28 -0.11
C GLN A 12 -12.66 14.78 0.92
N ARG A 13 -12.79 14.37 2.20
CA ARG A 13 -11.81 14.70 3.25
C ARG A 13 -10.39 14.25 2.88
N ARG A 14 -10.23 13.04 2.32
CA ARG A 14 -8.92 12.52 1.89
C ARG A 14 -8.36 13.32 0.71
N THR A 15 -9.21 13.79 -0.19
CA THR A 15 -8.78 14.65 -1.32
C THR A 15 -8.09 15.93 -0.83
N PHE A 16 -8.63 16.59 0.21
CA PHE A 16 -7.97 17.78 0.78
C PHE A 16 -6.62 17.47 1.45
N VAL A 17 -6.49 16.30 2.08
CA VAL A 17 -5.20 15.86 2.65
C VAL A 17 -4.16 15.66 1.56
N TRP A 18 -4.54 14.99 0.47
CA TRP A 18 -3.65 14.79 -0.69
C TRP A 18 -3.29 16.11 -1.37
N LEU A 19 -4.24 17.03 -1.50
CA LEU A 19 -3.99 18.38 -2.02
C LEU A 19 -2.99 19.16 -1.15
N ALA A 20 -3.15 19.11 0.18
CA ALA A 20 -2.22 19.76 1.10
C ALA A 20 -0.80 19.18 0.99
N ARG A 21 -0.66 17.84 0.85
CA ARG A 21 0.62 17.18 0.62
C ARG A 21 1.27 17.61 -0.69
N HIS A 22 0.50 17.62 -1.79
CA HIS A 22 0.99 18.08 -3.08
C HIS A 22 1.43 19.55 -3.03
N ARG A 23 0.69 20.43 -2.34
CA ARG A 23 1.11 21.82 -2.16
C ARG A 23 2.41 21.96 -1.35
N ALA A 24 2.67 21.04 -0.41
CA ALA A 24 3.85 21.09 0.44
C ALA A 24 5.13 20.55 -0.23
N GLY A 25 5.02 19.57 -1.12
CA GLY A 25 6.19 18.91 -1.70
C GLY A 25 6.06 18.44 -3.15
N GLY A 26 5.05 18.97 -3.86
CA GLY A 26 4.76 18.64 -5.25
C GLY A 26 4.48 17.16 -5.48
N GLU A 27 4.80 16.70 -6.68
CA GLU A 27 4.61 15.30 -7.11
C GLU A 27 5.43 14.31 -6.26
N LEU A 28 6.63 14.69 -5.81
CA LEU A 28 7.48 13.85 -4.96
C LEU A 28 6.77 13.49 -3.64
N ALA A 29 5.94 14.39 -3.10
CA ALA A 29 5.19 14.13 -1.88
C ALA A 29 4.02 13.14 -2.08
N LEU A 30 3.68 12.79 -3.31
CA LEU A 30 2.63 11.84 -3.66
C LEU A 30 3.16 10.41 -3.92
N GLN A 31 4.48 10.23 -3.98
CA GLN A 31 5.07 8.90 -4.14
C GLN A 31 4.61 7.95 -3.04
N ASP A 32 4.27 6.72 -3.42
CA ASP A 32 3.93 5.67 -2.46
C ASP A 32 5.18 5.32 -1.65
N ARG A 33 5.23 5.86 -0.44
CA ARG A 33 6.29 5.55 0.51
C ARG A 33 5.91 4.26 1.21
N SER A 34 6.87 3.34 1.27
CA SER A 34 6.74 2.17 2.12
C SER A 34 6.31 2.61 3.52
N SER A 35 5.21 2.04 4.00
CA SER A 35 4.78 2.23 5.39
C SER A 35 5.73 1.56 6.37
N ALA A 36 6.65 0.72 5.88
CA ALA A 36 7.65 0.08 6.71
C ALA A 36 8.72 1.10 7.15
N PRO A 37 9.13 1.07 8.43
CA PRO A 37 10.18 1.95 8.90
C PRO A 37 11.52 1.58 8.24
N ALA A 38 12.40 2.58 8.08
CA ALA A 38 13.71 2.39 7.45
C ALA A 38 14.59 1.37 8.19
N ARG A 39 14.44 1.25 9.51
CA ARG A 39 15.16 0.29 10.36
C ARG A 39 14.17 -0.56 11.16
N CYS A 40 13.99 -1.81 10.75
CA CYS A 40 13.22 -2.81 11.50
C CYS A 40 14.19 -3.69 12.31
N LYS A 41 14.18 -3.58 13.65
CA LYS A 41 15.01 -4.44 14.52
C LYS A 41 14.66 -5.93 14.37
N GLN A 42 13.40 -6.22 14.13
CA GLN A 42 12.87 -7.59 13.99
C GLN A 42 12.59 -7.92 12.52
N ARG A 43 13.42 -7.46 11.58
CA ARG A 43 13.24 -7.81 10.17
C ARG A 43 13.40 -9.31 9.99
N THR A 44 12.37 -9.97 9.47
CA THR A 44 12.39 -11.40 9.18
C THR A 44 13.56 -11.72 8.25
N LYS A 45 14.33 -12.76 8.59
CA LYS A 45 15.48 -13.19 7.80
C LYS A 45 15.04 -13.59 6.38
N PRO A 46 15.82 -13.28 5.33
CA PRO A 46 15.48 -13.63 3.95
C PRO A 46 15.18 -15.12 3.74
N GLU A 47 15.95 -15.99 4.41
CA GLU A 47 15.76 -17.45 4.36
C GLU A 47 14.38 -17.88 4.86
N THR A 48 13.92 -17.29 5.97
CA THR A 48 12.59 -17.57 6.52
C THR A 48 11.49 -17.10 5.57
N LEU A 49 11.68 -15.95 4.91
CA LEU A 49 10.73 -15.47 3.90
C LEU A 49 10.68 -16.42 2.69
N ALA A 50 11.82 -16.91 2.21
CA ALA A 50 11.90 -17.86 1.11
C ALA A 50 11.21 -19.19 1.47
N ALA A 51 11.39 -19.69 2.69
CA ALA A 51 10.71 -20.89 3.17
C ALA A 51 9.18 -20.70 3.24
N ILE A 52 8.71 -19.56 3.76
CA ILE A 52 7.27 -19.23 3.80
C ILE A 52 6.68 -19.13 2.39
N GLU A 53 7.38 -18.46 1.47
CA GLU A 53 6.96 -18.32 0.06
C GLU A 53 6.87 -19.69 -0.62
N HIS A 54 7.87 -20.55 -0.43
CA HIS A 54 7.86 -21.91 -0.97
C HIS A 54 6.65 -22.72 -0.46
N LEU A 55 6.39 -22.68 0.85
CA LEU A 55 5.24 -23.34 1.46
C LEU A 55 3.90 -22.78 0.95
N ARG A 56 3.80 -21.47 0.72
CA ARG A 56 2.59 -20.83 0.15
C ARG A 56 2.31 -21.29 -1.27
N ARG A 57 3.35 -21.40 -2.11
CA ARG A 57 3.22 -21.89 -3.48
C ARG A 57 2.74 -23.34 -3.52
N GLN A 58 3.24 -24.18 -2.63
CA GLN A 58 2.82 -25.57 -2.52
C GLN A 58 1.39 -25.72 -2.01
N ARG A 59 1.00 -24.91 -1.02
CA ARG A 59 -0.26 -25.14 -0.30
C ARG A 59 -1.52 -24.65 -1.01
N ARG A 60 -1.44 -23.77 -2.03
CA ARG A 60 -2.62 -23.10 -2.64
C ARG A 60 -3.71 -22.72 -1.61
N THR A 61 -3.31 -22.32 -0.39
CA THR A 61 -4.23 -22.23 0.75
C THR A 61 -4.97 -20.90 0.86
N ARG A 62 -4.77 -19.98 -0.08
CA ARG A 62 -5.53 -18.73 -0.11
C ARG A 62 -6.55 -18.82 -1.25
N PRO A 63 -7.86 -18.91 -0.98
CA PRO A 63 -8.84 -18.62 -2.02
C PRO A 63 -8.55 -17.21 -2.56
N PRO A 64 -8.73 -16.97 -3.87
CA PRO A 64 -8.52 -15.64 -4.42
C PRO A 64 -9.31 -14.65 -3.58
N ASN A 65 -8.63 -13.60 -3.11
CA ASN A 65 -9.26 -12.44 -2.52
C ASN A 65 -10.06 -11.76 -3.64
N ALA A 66 -11.28 -12.27 -3.87
CA ALA A 66 -12.27 -11.72 -4.76
C ALA A 66 -12.78 -10.42 -4.13
N HIS A 67 -12.05 -9.34 -4.35
CA HIS A 67 -12.67 -8.03 -4.38
C HIS A 67 -13.32 -7.93 -5.77
N THR A 68 -14.61 -8.23 -5.82
CA THR A 68 -15.46 -7.89 -6.97
C THR A 68 -15.39 -6.37 -7.10
N LEU A 69 -14.90 -5.88 -8.25
CA LEU A 69 -15.02 -4.49 -8.67
C LEU A 69 -16.44 -4.21 -9.13
#